data_AF-A0A554K2S1-F1
#
_entry.id   AF-A0A554K2S1-F1
#
_cell.length_a   1.000
_cell.length_b   1.000
_cell.length_c   1.000
_cell.angle_alpha   90.00
_cell.angle_beta   90.00
_cell.angle_gamma   90.00
#
_symmetry.space_group_name_H-M   'P 1'
#
loop_
_entity.id
_entity.type
_entity.pdbx_description
1 polymer ?
#
loop_
_entity_poly.entity_id
_entity_poly.type
_entity_poly.pdbx_seq_one_letter_code
_entity_poly.pdbx_strand_id
1 'polypeptide(L)'
;MLQKKLLGSVAAVLFTIPLFVYPELYRGVFIQSAKAATTVDGYSPQSFFISSDYEFSGRTQLQATLRVEGEKAKFFIDDDYWFARDSSVQQVIRQQVLKLAEEFDTRIYPLETAFWGQENIPGVDNDPKVVVLLANLIDTAGGYFDTAHQFSKTKFPDSNEKDMVYLNIRSLRNEKRGFAFLAHEFQHLIALNQKNLLRRADDDIWLNELRSEYSISLLGYNDLYADSNLKRRMISFLGEPSDSLTEWGNQAADYAQVVFFGEYLTEHFGSNLLKQSLHSGLDGIASLEQVLRDNGYQLNFGDVFLRWSAANVLGDLLLGSDYGYFREGLRQELRVPATRTIAGLSENAGFSLTEAFKDWQTKWIWITDISRGTKNTLKINFSGEKEDFFRGTVISFYQDGRREVRRILGVVPETCPPGRLGRHYNALGTLPKK
;
A
#
# COMPACT_ATOMS: atom_id res chain seq x y z
N MET A 1 52.22 21.83 -30.23
CA MET A 1 51.42 22.26 -31.40
C MET A 1 50.12 21.47 -31.37
N LEU A 2 48.90 22.01 -31.32
CA LEU A 2 48.37 23.37 -31.32
C LEU A 2 46.96 23.26 -30.66
N GLN A 3 46.79 23.77 -29.44
CA GLN A 3 45.82 24.80 -29.03
C GLN A 3 44.40 24.82 -29.64
N LYS A 4 43.43 24.88 -28.71
CA LYS A 4 42.18 25.67 -28.68
C LYS A 4 41.06 25.32 -29.68
N LYS A 5 39.89 24.96 -29.11
CA LYS A 5 38.70 25.85 -29.11
C LYS A 5 37.63 25.35 -28.14
N LEU A 6 37.57 26.01 -26.98
CA LEU A 6 36.30 26.32 -26.32
C LEU A 6 35.54 27.27 -27.26
N LEU A 7 34.34 26.87 -27.68
CA LEU A 7 33.31 27.76 -28.20
C LEU A 7 32.00 27.25 -27.64
N GLY A 8 31.34 28.10 -26.85
CA GLY A 8 30.08 27.80 -26.23
C GLY A 8 28.98 27.58 -27.27
N SER A 9 28.03 26.75 -26.89
CA SER A 9 26.67 26.84 -27.37
C SER A 9 25.79 26.60 -26.15
N VAL A 10 25.25 27.70 -25.62
CA VAL A 10 24.15 27.65 -24.67
C VAL A 10 22.98 27.03 -25.43
N ALA A 11 22.72 25.75 -25.20
CA ALA A 11 21.44 25.17 -25.52
C ALA A 11 20.53 25.49 -24.34
N ALA A 12 19.74 26.56 -24.47
CA ALA A 12 18.53 26.68 -23.68
C ALA A 12 17.62 25.53 -24.11
N VAL A 13 17.67 24.41 -23.38
CA VAL A 13 16.64 23.38 -23.47
C VAL A 13 15.45 23.93 -22.71
N LEU A 14 14.48 24.49 -23.45
CA LEU A 14 13.13 24.63 -22.95
C LEU A 14 12.65 23.21 -22.63
N PHE A 15 12.63 22.84 -21.36
CA PHE A 15 11.72 21.79 -20.92
C PHE A 15 10.34 22.43 -20.88
N THR A 16 9.54 22.24 -21.93
CA THR A 16 8.11 22.16 -21.71
C THR A 16 7.92 20.94 -20.83
N ILE A 17 7.70 21.17 -19.54
CA ILE A 17 7.05 20.19 -18.69
C ILE A 17 5.79 19.80 -19.47
N PRO A 18 5.55 18.54 -19.84
CA PRO A 18 4.18 18.14 -20.03
C PRO A 18 3.57 18.41 -18.67
N LEU A 19 2.83 19.52 -18.56
CA LEU A 19 1.83 19.67 -17.53
C LEU A 19 0.95 18.43 -17.73
N PHE A 20 1.29 17.34 -17.04
CA PHE A 20 0.29 16.50 -16.45
C PHE A 20 -0.41 17.43 -15.47
N VAL A 21 -1.32 18.24 -16.03
CA VAL A 21 -2.51 18.68 -15.33
C VAL A 21 -3.07 17.37 -14.82
N TYR A 22 -2.82 17.06 -13.54
CA TYR A 22 -3.67 16.15 -12.81
C TYR A 22 -5.09 16.58 -13.17
N PRO A 23 -5.88 15.77 -13.90
CA PRO A 23 -7.25 16.14 -14.19
C PRO A 23 -7.88 16.41 -12.83
N GLU A 24 -8.37 17.63 -12.70
CA GLU A 24 -8.78 18.28 -11.48
C GLU A 24 -9.50 17.32 -10.53
N LEU A 25 -8.82 16.90 -9.45
CA LEU A 25 -9.52 16.76 -8.18
C LEU A 25 -9.77 18.19 -7.73
N TYR A 26 -10.92 18.71 -8.16
CA TYR A 26 -11.56 19.93 -7.70
C TYR A 26 -10.94 20.46 -6.40
N ARG A 27 -10.09 21.49 -6.50
CA ARG A 27 -9.82 22.41 -5.38
C ARG A 27 -11.02 23.35 -5.16
N GLY A 28 -12.23 22.88 -5.44
CA GLY A 28 -13.44 23.43 -4.88
C GLY A 28 -13.58 22.81 -3.51
N VAL A 29 -13.08 23.48 -2.47
CA VAL A 29 -13.53 23.21 -1.12
C VAL A 29 -15.00 23.60 -1.09
N PHE A 30 -15.88 22.65 -1.38
CA PHE A 30 -17.28 22.79 -1.00
C PHE A 30 -17.27 22.71 0.52
N ILE A 31 -17.15 23.87 1.16
CA ILE A 31 -17.54 24.02 2.56
C ILE A 31 -19.06 23.92 2.55
N GLN A 32 -19.56 22.70 2.50
CA GLN A 32 -20.89 22.44 3.01
C GLN A 32 -20.81 22.84 4.49
N SER A 33 -21.74 23.67 4.94
CA SER A 33 -21.85 24.03 6.34
C SER A 33 -22.19 22.77 7.13
N ALA A 34 -21.16 22.02 7.54
CA ALA A 34 -21.34 20.86 8.38
C ALA A 34 -21.76 21.35 9.77
N LYS A 35 -22.69 20.62 10.41
CA LYS A 35 -23.00 20.90 11.81
C LYS A 35 -21.74 20.59 12.62
N ALA A 36 -21.24 21.56 13.36
CA ALA A 36 -20.06 21.37 14.21
C ALA A 36 -20.29 20.19 15.17
N ALA A 37 -19.28 19.31 15.31
CA ALA A 37 -19.31 18.23 16.27
C ALA A 37 -19.46 18.79 17.69
N THR A 38 -20.28 18.14 18.50
CA THR A 38 -20.59 18.58 19.86
C THR A 38 -20.25 17.53 20.87
N THR A 39 -19.75 17.97 22.02
CA THR A 39 -19.61 17.13 23.20
C THR A 39 -21.00 16.84 23.76
N VAL A 40 -21.25 15.60 24.13
CA VAL A 40 -22.52 15.20 24.73
C VAL A 40 -22.27 14.62 26.11
N ASP A 41 -23.16 14.97 27.04
CA ASP A 41 -23.17 14.47 28.41
C ASP A 41 -24.52 13.80 28.70
N GLY A 42 -24.56 12.90 29.68
CA GLY A 42 -25.80 12.27 30.15
C GLY A 42 -26.26 11.02 29.38
N TYR A 43 -25.51 10.55 28.39
CA TYR A 43 -25.75 9.25 27.77
C TYR A 43 -25.38 8.11 28.72
N SER A 44 -26.20 7.06 28.75
CA SER A 44 -25.89 5.85 29.51
C SER A 44 -24.80 5.03 28.79
N PRO A 45 -23.93 4.33 29.54
CA PRO A 45 -23.02 3.35 28.98
C PRO A 45 -23.73 2.32 28.10
N GLN A 46 -23.09 1.91 27.02
CA GLN A 46 -23.52 0.83 26.14
C GLN A 46 -22.45 -0.26 26.11
N SER A 47 -22.90 -1.51 26.01
CA SER A 47 -22.03 -2.67 25.87
C SER A 47 -21.61 -2.84 24.42
N PHE A 48 -20.31 -2.99 24.18
CA PHE A 48 -19.74 -3.34 22.88
C PHE A 48 -18.96 -4.64 22.97
N PHE A 49 -19.11 -5.51 21.99
CA PHE A 49 -18.14 -6.57 21.68
C PHE A 49 -16.88 -5.94 21.09
N ILE A 50 -15.73 -6.52 21.40
CA ILE A 50 -14.41 -6.09 20.92
C ILE A 50 -13.52 -7.34 20.79
N SER A 51 -12.58 -7.34 19.86
CA SER A 51 -11.69 -8.49 19.67
C SER A 51 -10.59 -8.52 20.74
N SER A 52 -10.43 -9.68 21.40
CA SER A 52 -9.36 -9.92 22.37
C SER A 52 -7.96 -9.89 21.76
N ASP A 53 -7.84 -10.06 20.44
CA ASP A 53 -6.55 -10.01 19.73
C ASP A 53 -6.00 -8.58 19.64
N TYR A 54 -6.89 -7.59 19.69
CA TYR A 54 -6.54 -6.18 19.58
C TYR A 54 -6.66 -5.41 20.89
N GLU A 55 -7.59 -5.80 21.77
CA GLU A 55 -7.81 -5.13 23.05
C GLU A 55 -6.63 -5.33 24.00
N PHE A 56 -6.13 -4.25 24.63
CA PHE A 56 -4.87 -4.25 25.39
C PHE A 56 -4.80 -5.28 26.53
N SER A 57 -5.94 -5.59 27.16
CA SER A 57 -6.08 -6.57 28.26
C SER A 57 -6.74 -7.89 27.85
N GLY A 58 -7.03 -8.08 26.56
CA GLY A 58 -7.70 -9.26 26.06
C GLY A 58 -9.19 -9.35 26.41
N ARG A 59 -9.86 -8.22 26.72
CA ARG A 59 -11.31 -8.19 26.92
C ARG A 59 -12.03 -8.52 25.60
N THR A 60 -13.17 -9.20 25.70
CA THR A 60 -14.05 -9.50 24.56
C THR A 60 -15.31 -8.63 24.53
N GLN A 61 -15.56 -7.89 25.62
CA GLN A 61 -16.62 -6.90 25.74
C GLN A 61 -16.14 -5.74 26.62
N LEU A 62 -16.68 -4.55 26.39
CA LEU A 62 -16.47 -3.38 27.25
C LEU A 62 -17.72 -2.50 27.32
N GLN A 63 -17.77 -1.64 28.34
CA GLN A 63 -18.74 -0.55 28.40
C GLN A 63 -18.10 0.70 27.79
N ALA A 64 -18.84 1.37 26.92
CA ALA A 64 -18.44 2.65 26.38
C ALA A 64 -19.61 3.62 26.34
N THR A 65 -19.32 4.89 26.56
CA THR A 65 -20.34 5.94 26.51
C THR A 65 -20.04 6.90 25.36
N LEU A 66 -21.10 7.38 24.70
CA LEU A 66 -21.01 8.44 23.70
C LEU A 66 -20.48 9.72 24.36
N ARG A 67 -19.40 10.29 23.82
CA ARG A 67 -18.78 11.52 24.35
C ARG A 67 -18.79 12.66 23.34
N VAL A 68 -18.73 12.35 22.05
CA VAL A 68 -18.77 13.33 20.96
C VAL A 68 -19.69 12.81 19.86
N GLU A 69 -20.51 13.70 19.32
CA GLU A 69 -21.36 13.42 18.17
C GLU A 69 -21.11 14.46 17.08
N GLY A 70 -20.70 13.97 15.91
CA GLY A 70 -20.57 14.73 14.67
C GLY A 70 -21.81 14.59 13.78
N GLU A 71 -21.72 15.10 12.56
CA GLU A 71 -22.76 14.97 11.54
C GLU A 71 -22.83 13.55 10.99
N LYS A 72 -21.68 12.94 10.70
CA LYS A 72 -21.56 11.61 10.06
C LYS A 72 -21.15 10.51 11.04
N ALA A 73 -20.68 10.85 12.24
CA ALA A 73 -20.20 9.86 13.20
C ALA A 73 -20.57 10.12 14.65
N LYS A 74 -20.61 9.04 15.43
CA LYS A 74 -20.77 9.01 16.89
C LYS A 74 -19.53 8.39 17.52
N PHE A 75 -18.92 9.10 18.47
CA PHE A 75 -17.65 8.69 19.08
C PHE A 75 -17.88 8.20 20.52
N PHE A 76 -17.76 6.90 20.69
CA PHE A 76 -17.86 6.22 21.98
C PHE A 76 -16.47 6.04 22.57
N ILE A 77 -16.33 6.24 23.88
CA ILE A 77 -15.07 6.04 24.58
C ILE A 77 -15.26 4.94 25.62
N ASP A 78 -14.35 3.97 25.63
CA ASP A 78 -14.24 2.93 26.66
C ASP A 78 -14.21 3.56 28.07
N ASP A 79 -15.19 3.18 28.89
CA ASP A 79 -15.41 3.77 30.20
C ASP A 79 -14.29 3.42 31.18
N ASP A 80 -13.70 2.21 31.09
CA ASP A 80 -12.56 1.83 31.94
C ASP A 80 -11.35 2.72 31.65
N TYR A 81 -11.09 3.02 30.38
CA TYR A 81 -10.04 3.95 29.99
C TYR A 81 -10.36 5.37 30.44
N TRP A 82 -11.60 5.82 30.27
CA TRP A 82 -12.04 7.18 30.57
C TRP A 82 -11.98 7.50 32.08
N PHE A 83 -12.55 6.63 32.92
CA PHE A 83 -12.63 6.85 34.37
C PHE A 83 -11.31 6.59 35.09
N ALA A 84 -10.35 5.90 34.46
CA ALA A 84 -8.97 5.79 34.95
C ALA A 84 -8.12 7.05 34.72
N ARG A 85 -8.71 8.16 34.25
CA ARG A 85 -8.04 9.44 33.99
C ARG A 85 -8.65 10.55 34.81
N ASP A 86 -7.82 11.51 35.21
CA ASP A 86 -8.30 12.74 35.83
C ASP A 86 -9.04 13.63 34.83
N SER A 87 -9.76 14.63 35.35
CA SER A 87 -10.58 15.54 34.56
C SER A 87 -9.79 16.35 33.53
N SER A 88 -8.50 16.63 33.79
CA SER A 88 -7.65 17.38 32.85
C SER A 88 -7.30 16.53 31.63
N VAL A 89 -6.96 15.25 31.83
CA VAL A 89 -6.68 14.31 30.75
C VAL A 89 -7.95 13.96 29.98
N GLN A 90 -9.08 13.78 30.67
CA GLN A 90 -10.39 13.60 30.03
C GLN A 90 -10.74 14.77 29.10
N GLN A 91 -10.45 16.01 29.52
CA GLN A 91 -10.67 17.18 28.68
C GLN A 91 -9.76 17.20 27.45
N VAL A 92 -8.48 16.81 27.58
CA VAL A 92 -7.57 16.69 26.43
C VAL A 92 -8.07 15.66 25.43
N ILE A 93 -8.47 14.47 25.90
CA ILE A 93 -9.04 13.42 25.06
C ILE A 93 -10.28 13.95 24.33
N ARG A 94 -11.21 14.60 25.04
CA ARG A 94 -12.41 15.19 24.44
C ARG A 94 -12.09 16.17 23.32
N GLN A 95 -11.08 17.03 23.49
CA GLN A 95 -10.64 17.95 22.44
C GLN A 95 -10.04 17.23 21.23
N GLN A 96 -9.26 16.17 21.45
CA GLN A 96 -8.72 15.34 20.37
C GLN A 96 -9.84 14.65 19.57
N VAL A 97 -10.86 14.14 20.27
CA VAL A 97 -12.02 13.50 19.63
C VAL A 97 -12.89 14.50 18.87
N LEU A 98 -13.04 15.74 19.36
CA LEU A 98 -13.71 16.80 18.61
C LEU A 98 -13.02 17.11 17.28
N LYS A 99 -11.69 17.22 17.28
CA LYS A 99 -10.92 17.43 16.06
C LYS A 99 -11.04 16.25 15.10
N LEU A 100 -11.02 15.02 15.63
CA LEU A 100 -11.23 13.81 14.85
C LEU A 100 -12.62 13.78 14.19
N ALA A 101 -13.66 14.18 14.93
CA ALA A 101 -15.02 14.28 14.41
C ALA A 101 -15.14 15.35 13.31
N GLU A 102 -14.55 16.52 13.53
CA GLU A 102 -14.51 17.60 12.54
C GLU A 102 -13.79 17.18 11.26
N GLU A 103 -12.61 16.54 11.36
CA GLU A 103 -11.87 16.04 10.21
C GLU A 103 -12.67 14.94 9.48
N PHE A 104 -13.37 14.09 10.22
CA PHE A 104 -14.21 13.06 9.63
C PHE A 104 -15.34 13.65 8.80
N ASP A 105 -16.11 14.58 9.37
CA ASP A 105 -17.28 15.17 8.72
C ASP A 105 -16.90 16.06 7.53
N THR A 106 -15.80 16.81 7.65
CA THR A 106 -15.45 17.86 6.67
C THR A 106 -14.47 17.40 5.59
N ARG A 107 -13.71 16.33 5.84
CA ARG A 107 -12.66 15.87 4.92
C ARG A 107 -12.72 14.37 4.62
N ILE A 108 -12.59 13.51 5.62
CA ILE A 108 -12.47 12.05 5.42
C ILE A 108 -13.72 11.51 4.73
N TYR A 109 -14.89 11.69 5.35
CA TYR A 109 -16.15 11.17 4.85
C TYR A 109 -16.48 11.66 3.43
N PRO A 110 -16.50 12.98 3.12
CA PRO A 110 -16.87 13.44 1.78
C PRO A 110 -15.85 13.04 0.70
N LEU A 111 -14.55 13.05 0.98
CA LEU A 111 -13.54 12.70 -0.03
C LEU A 111 -13.49 11.19 -0.28
N GLU A 112 -13.54 10.37 0.76
CA GLU A 112 -13.54 8.92 0.59
C GLU A 112 -14.83 8.43 -0.05
N THR A 113 -15.99 8.94 0.36
CA THR A 113 -17.24 8.50 -0.25
C THR A 113 -17.41 8.97 -1.70
N ALA A 114 -16.86 10.13 -2.06
CA ALA A 114 -16.81 10.58 -3.45
C ALA A 114 -15.87 9.73 -4.32
N PHE A 115 -14.74 9.31 -3.76
CA PHE A 115 -13.76 8.51 -4.47
C PHE A 115 -14.15 7.03 -4.51
N TRP A 116 -14.26 6.37 -3.36
CA TRP A 116 -14.51 4.94 -3.22
C TRP A 116 -15.97 4.52 -3.37
N GLY A 117 -16.92 5.43 -3.15
CA GLY A 117 -18.36 5.12 -3.08
C GLY A 117 -18.89 5.14 -1.64
N GLN A 118 -20.17 4.88 -1.47
CA GLN A 118 -20.83 4.97 -0.16
C GLN A 118 -20.65 3.69 0.66
N GLU A 119 -20.57 3.83 1.97
CA GLU A 119 -20.87 2.76 2.92
C GLU A 119 -22.35 2.32 2.83
N ASN A 120 -22.70 1.27 3.55
CA ASN A 120 -24.09 0.81 3.60
C ASN A 120 -24.89 1.72 4.55
N ILE A 121 -25.59 2.73 4.04
CA ILE A 121 -26.35 3.67 4.86
C ILE A 121 -27.87 3.44 4.68
N PRO A 122 -28.68 3.30 5.75
CA PRO A 122 -28.38 3.52 7.17
C PRO A 122 -27.97 2.24 7.94
N GLY A 123 -27.29 1.28 7.30
CA GLY A 123 -26.76 0.13 8.00
C GLY A 123 -27.78 -0.88 8.52
N VAL A 124 -27.31 -1.73 9.43
CA VAL A 124 -28.11 -2.79 10.06
C VAL A 124 -28.96 -2.29 11.23
N ASP A 125 -28.54 -1.22 11.92
CA ASP A 125 -29.30 -0.59 13.02
C ASP A 125 -30.20 0.58 12.57
N ASN A 126 -30.26 0.87 11.27
CA ASN A 126 -30.98 2.03 10.70
C ASN A 126 -30.49 3.39 11.24
N ASP A 127 -29.26 3.47 11.72
CA ASP A 127 -28.61 4.72 12.11
C ASP A 127 -27.71 5.20 10.95
N PRO A 128 -27.92 6.39 10.37
CA PRO A 128 -27.10 6.88 9.27
C PRO A 128 -25.70 7.33 9.70
N LYS A 129 -25.33 7.24 10.98
CA LYS A 129 -24.02 7.67 11.49
C LYS A 129 -23.11 6.48 11.79
N VAL A 130 -21.87 6.60 11.33
CA VAL A 130 -20.81 5.65 11.65
C VAL A 130 -20.49 5.72 13.15
N VAL A 131 -20.33 4.57 13.79
CA VAL A 131 -19.89 4.48 15.19
C VAL A 131 -18.38 4.29 15.24
N VAL A 132 -17.68 5.25 15.87
CA VAL A 132 -16.24 5.15 16.12
C VAL A 132 -16.03 4.79 17.58
N LEU A 133 -15.57 3.57 17.86
CA LEU A 133 -15.25 3.12 19.20
C LEU A 133 -13.77 3.39 19.53
N LEU A 134 -13.53 4.26 20.51
CA LEU A 134 -12.21 4.61 21.01
C LEU A 134 -11.89 3.76 22.24
N ALA A 135 -11.02 2.77 22.04
CA ALA A 135 -10.61 1.82 23.07
C ALA A 135 -9.10 1.75 23.21
N ASN A 136 -8.63 1.20 24.32
CA ASN A 136 -7.20 0.93 24.52
C ASN A 136 -6.81 -0.37 23.81
N LEU A 137 -6.20 -0.27 22.64
CA LEU A 137 -5.72 -1.42 21.86
C LEU A 137 -4.24 -1.69 22.11
N ILE A 138 -3.71 -2.83 21.66
CA ILE A 138 -2.28 -3.16 21.67
C ILE A 138 -1.43 -2.16 20.87
N ASP A 139 -0.12 -2.10 21.14
CA ASP A 139 0.80 -1.09 20.58
C ASP A 139 0.92 -1.14 19.05
N THR A 140 0.72 -2.32 18.48
CA THR A 140 0.83 -2.57 17.04
C THR A 140 -0.45 -2.25 16.28
N ALA A 141 -1.57 -2.01 16.97
CA ALA A 141 -2.87 -1.73 16.36
C ALA A 141 -3.23 -0.23 16.47
N GLY A 142 -3.34 0.44 15.32
CA GLY A 142 -3.82 1.81 15.23
C GLY A 142 -5.34 1.93 15.31
N GLY A 143 -6.01 0.92 14.79
CA GLY A 143 -7.44 0.68 14.70
C GLY A 143 -7.65 -0.73 14.16
N TYR A 144 -8.91 -1.12 14.00
CA TYR A 144 -9.28 -2.28 13.18
C TYR A 144 -10.74 -2.19 12.75
N PHE A 145 -11.09 -2.96 11.73
CA PHE A 145 -12.45 -3.16 11.25
C PHE A 145 -12.86 -4.62 11.36
N ASP A 146 -14.06 -4.88 11.87
CA ASP A 146 -14.63 -6.23 11.94
C ASP A 146 -16.00 -6.25 11.27
N THR A 147 -16.05 -6.93 10.13
CA THR A 147 -17.26 -7.07 9.29
C THR A 147 -18.44 -7.71 10.03
N ALA A 148 -18.22 -8.50 11.08
CA ALA A 148 -19.28 -9.21 11.79
C ALA A 148 -20.29 -8.24 12.43
N HIS A 149 -19.85 -7.04 12.81
CA HIS A 149 -20.70 -6.05 13.47
C HIS A 149 -21.74 -5.42 12.53
N GLN A 150 -21.63 -5.61 11.22
CA GLN A 150 -22.48 -5.00 10.19
C GLN A 150 -23.66 -5.90 9.83
N PHE A 151 -23.81 -7.01 10.54
CA PHE A 151 -24.84 -8.00 10.34
C PHE A 151 -25.62 -8.27 11.63
N SER A 152 -26.80 -8.87 11.52
CA SER A 152 -27.63 -9.11 12.71
C SER A 152 -27.02 -10.13 13.66
N LYS A 153 -27.41 -10.04 14.94
CA LYS A 153 -27.04 -11.02 15.98
C LYS A 153 -27.54 -12.42 15.70
N THR A 154 -28.56 -12.57 14.86
CA THR A 154 -29.01 -13.88 14.39
C THR A 154 -27.96 -14.54 13.49
N LYS A 155 -27.21 -13.76 12.70
CA LYS A 155 -26.14 -14.26 11.84
C LYS A 155 -24.80 -14.34 12.59
N PHE A 156 -24.50 -13.33 13.41
CA PHE A 156 -23.26 -13.24 14.19
C PHE A 156 -23.59 -12.86 15.65
N PRO A 157 -23.64 -13.83 16.59
CA PRO A 157 -24.07 -13.58 17.98
C PRO A 157 -23.34 -12.43 18.70
N ASP A 158 -22.05 -12.24 18.39
CA ASP A 158 -21.19 -11.20 18.97
C ASP A 158 -21.16 -9.90 18.12
N SER A 159 -22.15 -9.73 17.23
CA SER A 159 -22.31 -8.50 16.47
C SER A 159 -22.74 -7.34 17.36
N ASN A 160 -22.17 -6.16 17.11
CA ASN A 160 -22.65 -4.91 17.70
C ASN A 160 -23.84 -4.32 16.92
N GLU A 161 -24.19 -4.91 15.78
CA GLU A 161 -25.24 -4.46 14.85
C GLU A 161 -25.08 -2.97 14.52
N LYS A 162 -23.88 -2.55 14.13
CA LYS A 162 -23.49 -1.15 13.89
C LYS A 162 -22.58 -1.05 12.70
N ASP A 163 -22.77 0.01 11.91
CA ASP A 163 -21.73 0.48 11.00
C ASP A 163 -20.62 1.15 11.81
N MET A 164 -19.64 0.34 12.23
CA MET A 164 -18.63 0.78 13.17
C MET A 164 -17.19 0.47 12.79
N VAL A 165 -16.29 1.28 13.34
CA VAL A 165 -14.83 1.12 13.27
C VAL A 165 -14.23 1.29 14.67
N TYR A 166 -13.08 0.65 14.92
CA TYR A 166 -12.35 0.77 16.17
C TYR A 166 -11.09 1.61 15.95
N LEU A 167 -10.78 2.51 16.89
CA LEU A 167 -9.50 3.22 16.91
C LEU A 167 -8.84 3.12 18.27
N ASN A 168 -7.51 2.98 18.24
CA ASN A 168 -6.72 3.02 19.44
C ASN A 168 -6.70 4.45 19.99
N ILE A 169 -7.30 4.65 21.16
CA ILE A 169 -7.37 5.97 21.81
C ILE A 169 -5.99 6.58 22.06
N ARG A 170 -4.94 5.76 22.18
CA ARG A 170 -3.55 6.23 22.36
C ARG A 170 -2.98 6.86 21.10
N SER A 171 -3.48 6.51 19.93
CA SER A 171 -3.08 7.09 18.64
C SER A 171 -3.48 8.57 18.53
N LEU A 172 -4.53 9.01 19.24
CA LEU A 172 -5.04 10.39 19.20
C LEU A 172 -4.08 11.43 19.80
N ARG A 173 -3.02 10.97 20.50
CA ARG A 173 -1.92 11.84 20.95
C ARG A 173 -1.20 12.53 19.79
N ASN A 174 -1.27 11.96 18.60
CA ASN A 174 -0.85 12.59 17.35
C ASN A 174 -2.07 12.70 16.44
N GLU A 175 -2.53 13.93 16.22
CA GLU A 175 -3.76 14.22 15.47
C GLU A 175 -3.73 13.62 14.06
N LYS A 176 -2.63 13.82 13.33
CA LYS A 176 -2.45 13.27 11.97
C LYS A 176 -2.52 11.74 11.95
N ARG A 177 -1.99 11.09 12.99
CA ARG A 177 -2.06 9.62 13.11
C ARG A 177 -3.50 9.17 13.37
N GLY A 178 -4.25 9.88 14.21
CA GLY A 178 -5.69 9.64 14.40
C GLY A 178 -6.47 9.76 13.09
N PHE A 179 -6.21 10.81 12.31
CA PHE A 179 -6.87 11.04 11.02
C PHE A 179 -6.54 9.94 10.01
N ALA A 180 -5.26 9.54 9.91
CA ALA A 180 -4.82 8.48 9.01
C ALA A 180 -5.46 7.11 9.34
N PHE A 181 -5.56 6.75 10.63
CA PHE A 181 -6.21 5.50 11.01
C PHE A 181 -7.72 5.56 10.81
N LEU A 182 -8.40 6.66 11.12
CA LEU A 182 -9.83 6.77 10.87
C LEU A 182 -10.16 6.64 9.37
N ALA A 183 -9.36 7.28 8.52
CA ALA A 183 -9.46 7.13 7.06
C ALA A 183 -9.30 5.68 6.60
N HIS A 184 -8.24 5.02 7.09
CA HIS A 184 -7.97 3.61 6.80
C HIS A 184 -9.15 2.70 7.20
N GLU A 185 -9.64 2.81 8.43
CA GLU A 185 -10.75 1.96 8.89
C GLU A 185 -12.08 2.28 8.20
N PHE A 186 -12.33 3.55 7.88
CA PHE A 186 -13.53 3.94 7.14
C PHE A 186 -13.54 3.40 5.71
N GLN A 187 -12.37 3.31 5.07
CA GLN A 187 -12.24 2.67 3.76
C GLN A 187 -12.75 1.22 3.80
N HIS A 188 -12.43 0.45 4.84
CA HIS A 188 -12.91 -0.93 4.97
C HIS A 188 -14.45 -1.02 5.05
N LEU A 189 -15.08 -0.08 5.77
CA LEU A 189 -16.54 -0.01 5.85
C LEU A 189 -17.16 0.30 4.48
N ILE A 190 -16.59 1.23 3.72
CA ILE A 190 -17.01 1.49 2.33
C ILE A 190 -16.78 0.23 1.47
N ALA A 191 -15.61 -0.40 1.61
CA ALA A 191 -15.23 -1.56 0.82
C ALA A 191 -16.18 -2.75 1.04
N LEU A 192 -16.62 -2.98 2.28
CA LEU A 192 -17.63 -3.99 2.60
C LEU A 192 -18.90 -3.77 1.77
N ASN A 193 -19.42 -2.54 1.73
CA ASN A 193 -20.61 -2.24 0.95
C ASN A 193 -20.36 -2.39 -0.56
N GLN A 194 -19.32 -1.74 -1.06
CA GLN A 194 -19.05 -1.68 -2.50
C GLN A 194 -18.69 -3.06 -3.06
N LYS A 195 -17.83 -3.82 -2.39
CA LYS A 195 -17.33 -5.10 -2.88
C LYS A 195 -18.22 -6.27 -2.49
N ASN A 196 -18.46 -6.44 -1.19
CA ASN A 196 -19.16 -7.62 -0.70
C ASN A 196 -20.68 -7.50 -0.85
N LEU A 197 -21.30 -6.44 -0.34
CA LEU A 197 -22.76 -6.35 -0.30
C LEU A 197 -23.38 -6.10 -1.68
N LEU A 198 -22.87 -5.11 -2.42
CA LEU A 198 -23.43 -4.73 -3.72
C LEU A 198 -23.06 -5.70 -4.84
N ARG A 199 -21.85 -6.28 -4.81
CA ARG A 199 -21.34 -7.12 -5.91
C ARG A 199 -21.27 -8.60 -5.57
N ARG A 200 -21.48 -8.97 -4.29
CA ARG A 200 -21.39 -10.36 -3.82
C ARG A 200 -20.03 -10.98 -4.14
N ALA A 201 -18.98 -10.17 -4.03
CA ALA A 201 -17.60 -10.58 -4.24
C ALA A 201 -16.81 -10.33 -2.96
N ASP A 202 -16.01 -11.31 -2.57
CA ASP A 202 -14.95 -11.07 -1.60
C ASP A 202 -13.73 -10.46 -2.32
N ASP A 203 -12.76 -10.00 -1.55
CA ASP A 203 -11.48 -9.53 -2.11
C ASP A 203 -10.33 -10.19 -1.36
N ASP A 204 -9.16 -10.22 -2.01
CA ASP A 204 -7.95 -10.61 -1.32
C ASP A 204 -7.63 -9.58 -0.23
N ILE A 205 -7.22 -10.06 0.95
CA ILE A 205 -6.92 -9.21 2.09
C ILE A 205 -5.88 -8.14 1.72
N TRP A 206 -4.79 -8.53 1.07
CA TRP A 206 -3.72 -7.61 0.68
C TRP A 206 -4.22 -6.44 -0.20
N LEU A 207 -5.16 -6.70 -1.12
CA LEU A 207 -5.69 -5.65 -2.00
C LEU A 207 -6.69 -4.76 -1.27
N ASN A 208 -7.46 -5.34 -0.34
CA ASN A 208 -8.31 -4.55 0.53
C ASN A 208 -7.50 -3.56 1.37
N GLU A 209 -6.44 -4.05 1.99
CA GLU A 209 -5.51 -3.28 2.82
C GLU A 209 -4.73 -2.24 2.02
N LEU A 210 -4.33 -2.58 0.77
CA LEU A 210 -3.75 -1.61 -0.15
C LEU A 210 -4.65 -0.39 -0.34
N ARG A 211 -5.95 -0.61 -0.53
CA ARG A 211 -6.91 0.50 -0.73
C ARG A 211 -7.10 1.32 0.55
N SER A 212 -7.19 0.68 1.71
CA SER A 212 -7.25 1.36 3.01
C SER A 212 -6.00 2.19 3.29
N GLU A 213 -4.81 1.66 3.01
CA GLU A 213 -3.56 2.42 3.11
C GLU A 213 -3.50 3.56 2.09
N TYR A 214 -4.04 3.36 0.88
CA TYR A 214 -4.12 4.42 -0.12
C TYR A 214 -5.09 5.54 0.26
N SER A 215 -6.16 5.29 1.04
CA SER A 215 -7.04 6.35 1.56
C SER A 215 -6.26 7.46 2.29
N ILE A 216 -5.17 7.12 2.97
CA ILE A 216 -4.30 8.08 3.65
C ILE A 216 -3.64 9.04 2.65
N SER A 217 -3.17 8.52 1.52
CA SER A 217 -2.60 9.32 0.43
C SER A 217 -3.65 10.08 -0.37
N LEU A 218 -4.82 9.47 -0.62
CA LEU A 218 -5.97 10.11 -1.25
C LEU A 218 -6.38 11.39 -0.52
N LEU A 219 -6.34 11.38 0.81
CA LEU A 219 -6.66 12.54 1.66
C LEU A 219 -5.52 13.56 1.78
N GLY A 220 -4.35 13.29 1.19
CA GLY A 220 -3.17 14.16 1.23
C GLY A 220 -2.37 14.08 2.53
N TYR A 221 -2.67 13.13 3.43
CA TYR A 221 -1.94 13.00 4.71
C TYR A 221 -0.50 12.51 4.52
N ASN A 222 -0.16 12.03 3.32
CA ASN A 222 1.18 11.64 2.93
C ASN A 222 1.93 12.68 2.07
N ASP A 223 1.33 13.83 1.79
CA ASP A 223 1.93 14.87 0.92
C ASP A 223 3.22 15.42 1.55
N LEU A 224 3.19 15.72 2.84
CA LEU A 224 4.41 16.04 3.59
C LEU A 224 5.08 14.75 4.04
N TYR A 225 5.95 14.22 3.20
CA TYR A 225 6.59 12.92 3.40
C TYR A 225 7.29 12.77 4.77
N ALA A 226 8.04 13.77 5.25
CA ALA A 226 8.87 13.63 6.46
C ALA A 226 8.11 13.25 7.76
N ASP A 227 6.83 13.59 7.87
CA ASP A 227 5.97 13.32 9.04
C ASP A 227 4.75 12.46 8.66
N SER A 228 4.91 11.63 7.63
CA SER A 228 3.82 10.87 7.00
C SER A 228 3.74 9.40 7.43
N ASN A 229 2.61 8.77 7.10
CA ASN A 229 2.45 7.32 7.19
C ASN A 229 3.46 6.59 6.28
N LEU A 230 3.70 7.11 5.06
CA LEU A 230 4.68 6.56 4.12
C LEU A 230 6.09 6.50 4.73
N LYS A 231 6.55 7.57 5.37
CA LYS A 231 7.87 7.61 6.00
C LYS A 231 7.99 6.60 7.15
N ARG A 232 6.91 6.35 7.89
CA ARG A 232 6.89 5.30 8.92
C ARG A 232 6.99 3.91 8.31
N ARG A 233 6.23 3.64 7.26
CA ARG A 233 6.21 2.35 6.54
C ARG A 233 7.55 2.04 5.86
N MET A 234 8.33 3.07 5.50
CA MET A 234 9.68 2.93 4.93
C MET A 234 10.60 2.05 5.78
N ILE A 235 10.55 2.20 7.11
CA ILE A 235 11.40 1.42 8.02
C ILE A 235 11.06 -0.07 7.93
N SER A 236 9.77 -0.42 7.96
CA SER A 236 9.31 -1.81 7.84
C SER A 236 9.64 -2.40 6.47
N PHE A 237 9.44 -1.65 5.39
CA PHE A 237 9.76 -2.13 4.05
C PHE A 237 11.26 -2.34 3.83
N LEU A 238 12.11 -1.43 4.29
CA LEU A 238 13.56 -1.61 4.15
C LEU A 238 14.11 -2.69 5.09
N GLY A 239 13.42 -2.98 6.20
CA GLY A 239 13.73 -4.09 7.09
C GLY A 239 13.41 -5.45 6.47
N GLU A 240 12.28 -5.57 5.76
CA GLU A 240 11.81 -6.80 5.12
C GLU A 240 11.35 -6.55 3.68
N PRO A 241 12.25 -6.12 2.77
CA PRO A 241 11.85 -5.70 1.42
C PRO A 241 11.41 -6.88 0.56
N SER A 242 11.89 -8.08 0.90
CA SER A 242 11.55 -9.34 0.24
C SER A 242 10.34 -10.03 0.89
N ASP A 243 9.49 -9.32 1.63
CA ASP A 243 8.22 -9.87 2.05
C ASP A 243 7.28 -10.14 0.85
N SER A 244 6.30 -11.03 1.01
CA SER A 244 5.32 -11.30 -0.05
C SER A 244 4.33 -10.14 -0.15
N LEU A 245 3.96 -9.75 -1.36
CA LEU A 245 2.89 -8.77 -1.55
C LEU A 245 1.50 -9.33 -1.23
N THR A 246 1.30 -10.65 -1.37
CA THR A 246 -0.03 -11.27 -1.38
C THR A 246 -0.29 -12.23 -0.22
N GLU A 247 0.75 -12.78 0.41
CA GLU A 247 0.58 -13.49 1.69
C GLU A 247 0.34 -12.45 2.79
N TRP A 248 -0.64 -12.71 3.67
CA TRP A 248 -1.02 -11.75 4.70
C TRP A 248 -0.84 -12.35 6.09
N GLY A 249 0.18 -11.88 6.81
CA GLY A 249 0.47 -12.27 8.20
C GLY A 249 0.02 -11.25 9.24
N ASN A 250 -0.63 -10.15 8.82
CA ASN A 250 -0.95 -8.99 9.65
C ASN A 250 0.28 -8.38 10.34
N GLN A 251 1.42 -8.36 9.64
CA GLN A 251 2.70 -7.85 10.11
C GLN A 251 3.01 -6.48 9.51
N ALA A 252 3.85 -5.69 10.17
CA ALA A 252 4.22 -4.36 9.69
C ALA A 252 4.84 -4.36 8.28
N ALA A 253 5.49 -5.46 7.89
CA ALA A 253 6.05 -5.67 6.54
C ALA A 253 4.95 -5.81 5.47
N ASP A 254 3.90 -6.60 5.73
CA ASP A 254 2.77 -6.80 4.81
C ASP A 254 2.15 -5.45 4.39
N TYR A 255 1.82 -4.62 5.39
CA TYR A 255 1.29 -3.27 5.16
C TYR A 255 2.28 -2.39 4.39
N ALA A 256 3.58 -2.54 4.65
CA ALA A 256 4.58 -1.73 3.96
C ALA A 256 4.72 -2.13 2.47
N GLN A 257 4.61 -3.42 2.15
CA GLN A 257 4.58 -3.90 0.76
C GLN A 257 3.41 -3.28 -0.01
N VAL A 258 2.19 -3.38 0.53
CA VAL A 258 0.99 -2.86 -0.15
C VAL A 258 0.97 -1.35 -0.25
N VAL A 259 1.50 -0.63 0.74
CA VAL A 259 1.65 0.84 0.70
C VAL A 259 2.51 1.27 -0.48
N PHE A 260 3.72 0.71 -0.61
CA PHE A 260 4.63 1.13 -1.68
C PHE A 260 4.19 0.65 -3.05
N PHE A 261 3.58 -0.54 -3.14
CA PHE A 261 2.96 -1.00 -4.38
C PHE A 261 1.76 -0.12 -4.78
N GLY A 262 0.91 0.28 -3.83
CA GLY A 262 -0.23 1.16 -4.05
C GLY A 262 0.19 2.56 -4.53
N GLU A 263 1.19 3.17 -3.90
CA GLU A 263 1.78 4.43 -4.39
C GLU A 263 2.28 4.27 -5.84
N TYR A 264 3.06 3.21 -6.12
CA TYR A 264 3.54 2.95 -7.48
C TYR A 264 2.38 2.79 -8.48
N LEU A 265 1.35 2.01 -8.15
CA LEU A 265 0.19 1.84 -9.03
C LEU A 265 -0.49 3.17 -9.34
N THR A 266 -0.74 3.98 -8.32
CA THR A 266 -1.49 5.23 -8.48
C THR A 266 -0.72 6.31 -9.21
N GLU A 267 0.61 6.36 -9.04
CA GLU A 267 1.45 7.31 -9.77
C GLU A 267 1.64 6.94 -11.25
N HIS A 268 1.67 5.65 -11.59
CA HIS A 268 1.93 5.17 -12.96
C HIS A 268 0.66 4.91 -13.78
N PHE A 269 -0.42 4.49 -13.14
CA PHE A 269 -1.66 4.10 -13.82
C PHE A 269 -2.87 4.95 -13.43
N GLY A 270 -2.69 5.90 -12.50
CA GLY A 270 -3.73 6.76 -11.97
C GLY A 270 -4.52 6.09 -10.84
N SER A 271 -5.00 6.91 -9.90
CA SER A 271 -5.74 6.44 -8.72
C SER A 271 -7.06 5.74 -9.07
N ASN A 272 -7.68 6.12 -10.19
CA ASN A 272 -8.90 5.48 -10.69
C ASN A 272 -8.76 3.97 -10.88
N LEU A 273 -7.54 3.45 -11.08
CA LEU A 273 -7.30 2.01 -11.16
C LEU A 273 -7.74 1.29 -9.86
N LEU A 274 -7.43 1.85 -8.69
CA LEU A 274 -7.85 1.29 -7.41
C LEU A 274 -9.35 1.44 -7.17
N LYS A 275 -9.93 2.59 -7.55
CA LYS A 275 -11.38 2.80 -7.49
C LYS A 275 -12.11 1.75 -8.33
N GLN A 276 -11.69 1.56 -9.59
CA GLN A 276 -12.33 0.61 -10.49
C GLN A 276 -12.15 -0.84 -10.03
N SER A 277 -11.02 -1.19 -9.39
CA SER A 277 -10.81 -2.55 -8.86
C SER A 277 -11.73 -2.85 -7.67
N LEU A 278 -11.99 -1.86 -6.79
CA LEU A 278 -13.03 -1.97 -5.76
C LEU A 278 -14.42 -2.16 -6.37
N HIS A 279 -14.66 -1.50 -7.50
CA HIS A 279 -15.93 -1.58 -8.21
C HIS A 279 -16.05 -2.76 -9.19
N SER A 280 -15.07 -3.67 -9.20
CA SER A 280 -15.08 -4.89 -10.01
C SER A 280 -15.76 -6.05 -9.29
N GLY A 281 -16.44 -6.93 -10.04
CA GLY A 281 -16.95 -8.21 -9.53
C GLY A 281 -15.88 -9.33 -9.45
N LEU A 282 -14.63 -9.04 -9.87
CA LEU A 282 -13.47 -9.92 -9.72
C LEU A 282 -12.71 -9.58 -8.45
N ASP A 283 -11.94 -10.52 -7.91
CA ASP A 283 -11.10 -10.35 -6.71
C ASP A 283 -9.62 -10.11 -7.07
N GLY A 284 -8.86 -9.60 -6.09
CA GLY A 284 -7.40 -9.65 -6.07
C GLY A 284 -6.74 -9.18 -7.35
N ILE A 285 -5.76 -9.97 -7.81
CA ILE A 285 -4.99 -9.69 -9.04
C ILE A 285 -5.90 -9.61 -10.27
N ALA A 286 -6.90 -10.49 -10.38
CA ALA A 286 -7.80 -10.53 -11.54
C ALA A 286 -8.54 -9.20 -11.70
N SER A 287 -8.93 -8.56 -10.59
CA SER A 287 -9.56 -7.24 -10.59
C SER A 287 -8.63 -6.14 -11.14
N LEU A 288 -7.35 -6.15 -10.76
CA LEU A 288 -6.37 -5.17 -11.24
C LEU A 288 -6.04 -5.37 -12.72
N GLU A 289 -5.85 -6.61 -13.16
CA GLU A 289 -5.57 -6.90 -14.57
C GLU A 289 -6.74 -6.55 -15.47
N GLN A 290 -7.97 -6.78 -15.01
CA GLN A 290 -9.16 -6.36 -15.75
C GLN A 290 -9.17 -4.86 -15.94
N VAL A 291 -8.93 -4.10 -14.88
CA VAL A 291 -8.89 -2.64 -14.93
C VAL A 291 -7.73 -2.11 -15.79
N LEU A 292 -6.55 -2.73 -15.73
CA LEU A 292 -5.44 -2.40 -16.63
C LEU A 292 -5.84 -2.57 -18.10
N ARG A 293 -6.46 -3.71 -18.45
CA ARG A 293 -6.95 -3.96 -19.81
C ARG A 293 -8.03 -2.98 -20.24
N ASP A 294 -9.00 -2.70 -19.38
CA ASP A 294 -10.10 -1.78 -19.67
C ASP A 294 -9.62 -0.33 -19.88
N ASN A 295 -8.54 0.04 -19.20
CA ASN A 295 -7.87 1.33 -19.39
C ASN A 295 -6.83 1.34 -20.53
N GLY A 296 -6.76 0.27 -21.35
CA GLY A 296 -5.93 0.19 -22.54
C GLY A 296 -4.46 -0.18 -22.31
N TYR A 297 -4.10 -0.57 -21.08
CA TYR A 297 -2.75 -1.05 -20.79
C TYR A 297 -2.56 -2.49 -21.28
N GLN A 298 -1.49 -2.72 -22.04
CA GLN A 298 -1.08 -4.06 -22.48
C GLN A 298 -0.09 -4.67 -21.48
N LEU A 299 -0.49 -4.71 -20.21
CA LEU A 299 0.32 -5.22 -19.10
C LEU A 299 -0.52 -6.18 -18.25
N ASN A 300 0.09 -7.28 -17.84
CA ASN A 300 -0.45 -8.12 -16.78
C ASN A 300 0.17 -7.73 -15.42
N PHE A 301 -0.32 -8.34 -14.34
CA PHE A 301 0.16 -8.02 -12.99
C PHE A 301 1.65 -8.33 -12.82
N GLY A 302 2.16 -9.42 -13.42
CA GLY A 302 3.58 -9.76 -13.41
C GLY A 302 4.47 -8.73 -14.10
N ASP A 303 3.98 -8.08 -15.16
CA ASP A 303 4.68 -6.99 -15.82
C ASP A 303 4.83 -5.76 -14.93
N VAL A 304 3.75 -5.41 -14.21
CA VAL A 304 3.70 -4.27 -13.29
C VAL A 304 4.56 -4.56 -12.06
N PHE A 305 4.41 -5.74 -11.48
CA PHE A 305 5.17 -6.18 -10.32
C PHE A 305 6.68 -6.12 -10.59
N LEU A 306 7.16 -6.65 -11.73
CA LEU A 306 8.57 -6.56 -12.10
C LEU A 306 9.08 -5.13 -12.27
N ARG A 307 8.26 -4.22 -12.82
CA ARG A 307 8.66 -2.81 -12.97
C ARG A 307 8.78 -2.14 -11.60
N TRP A 308 7.81 -2.36 -10.72
CA TRP A 308 7.86 -1.90 -9.33
C TRP A 308 9.09 -2.45 -8.58
N SER A 309 9.36 -3.76 -8.68
CA SER A 309 10.56 -4.39 -8.10
C SER A 309 11.86 -3.73 -8.59
N ALA A 310 11.92 -3.34 -9.86
CA ALA A 310 13.07 -2.62 -10.41
C ALA A 310 13.12 -1.16 -9.93
N ALA A 311 11.97 -0.48 -9.86
CA ALA A 311 11.85 0.90 -9.37
C ALA A 311 12.35 1.05 -7.93
N ASN A 312 12.09 0.06 -7.07
CA ASN A 312 12.53 0.02 -5.67
C ASN A 312 14.06 -0.02 -5.50
N VAL A 313 14.80 -0.44 -6.53
CA VAL A 313 16.28 -0.43 -6.54
C VAL A 313 16.81 0.80 -7.26
N LEU A 314 16.21 1.13 -8.40
CA LEU A 314 16.74 2.14 -9.33
C LEU A 314 16.42 3.57 -8.88
N GLY A 315 15.15 3.84 -8.55
CA GLY A 315 14.65 5.18 -8.28
C GLY A 315 15.00 6.21 -9.36
N ASP A 316 14.99 5.81 -10.63
CA ASP A 316 15.50 6.60 -11.75
C ASP A 316 14.50 6.73 -12.89
N LEU A 317 13.76 7.85 -12.89
CA LEU A 317 12.80 8.20 -13.92
C LEU A 317 13.44 8.57 -15.27
N LEU A 318 14.75 8.86 -15.32
CA LEU A 318 15.45 9.21 -16.56
C LEU A 318 15.84 7.98 -17.37
N LEU A 319 16.04 6.83 -16.71
CA LEU A 319 16.27 5.54 -17.38
C LEU A 319 14.99 5.01 -18.05
N GLY A 320 13.85 5.30 -17.43
CA GLY A 320 12.50 5.02 -17.91
C GLY A 320 11.52 5.43 -16.83
N SER A 321 10.36 5.99 -17.21
CA SER A 321 9.37 6.47 -16.25
C SER A 321 9.04 5.41 -15.20
N ASP A 322 8.92 4.15 -15.63
CA ASP A 322 8.49 3.03 -14.80
C ASP A 322 9.53 2.57 -13.75
N TYR A 323 10.75 3.14 -13.75
CA TYR A 323 11.84 2.70 -12.88
C TYR A 323 12.10 3.62 -11.69
N GLY A 324 11.08 4.36 -11.28
CA GLY A 324 11.10 5.12 -10.04
C GLY A 324 9.72 5.58 -9.61
N TYR A 325 9.69 6.25 -8.46
CA TYR A 325 8.52 6.96 -7.96
C TYR A 325 8.56 8.41 -8.45
N PHE A 326 7.40 8.97 -8.76
CA PHE A 326 7.23 10.39 -9.05
C PHE A 326 7.30 11.22 -7.76
N ARG A 327 6.78 10.72 -6.64
CA ARG A 327 6.94 11.35 -5.31
C ARG A 327 8.42 11.41 -4.93
N GLU A 328 8.89 12.64 -4.71
CA GLU A 328 10.31 12.93 -4.48
C GLU A 328 10.85 12.24 -3.22
N GLY A 329 10.10 12.24 -2.11
CA GLY A 329 10.52 11.60 -0.86
C GLY A 329 10.82 10.10 -1.01
N LEU A 330 9.97 9.38 -1.75
CA LEU A 330 10.21 7.97 -2.07
C LEU A 330 11.38 7.83 -3.04
N ARG A 331 11.42 8.63 -4.11
CA ARG A 331 12.49 8.58 -5.10
C ARG A 331 13.86 8.85 -4.50
N GLN A 332 13.98 9.67 -3.45
CA GLN A 332 15.26 9.97 -2.81
C GLN A 332 15.70 8.92 -1.79
N GLU A 333 14.77 8.37 -1.01
CA GLU A 333 15.12 7.51 0.12
C GLU A 333 14.96 6.02 -0.12
N LEU A 334 14.03 5.61 -0.99
CA LEU A 334 13.74 4.20 -1.21
C LEU A 334 14.81 3.57 -2.11
N ARG A 335 15.75 2.87 -1.49
CA ARG A 335 16.76 2.07 -2.19
C ARG A 335 16.86 0.71 -1.53
N VAL A 336 16.20 -0.27 -2.13
CA VAL A 336 16.21 -1.64 -1.61
C VAL A 336 17.61 -2.25 -1.74
N PRO A 337 18.19 -2.79 -0.65
CA PRO A 337 19.47 -3.48 -0.70
C PRO A 337 19.35 -4.84 -1.40
N ALA A 338 20.49 -5.44 -1.70
CA ALA A 338 20.54 -6.82 -2.15
C ALA A 338 19.98 -7.78 -1.08
N THR A 339 19.06 -8.66 -1.46
CA THR A 339 18.70 -9.83 -0.63
C THR A 339 19.87 -10.81 -0.55
N ARG A 340 20.64 -10.92 -1.65
CA ARG A 340 21.83 -11.79 -1.76
C ARG A 340 22.89 -11.11 -2.60
N THR A 341 24.16 -11.36 -2.26
CA THR A 341 25.31 -10.91 -3.05
C THR A 341 26.17 -12.12 -3.44
N ILE A 342 26.47 -12.22 -4.73
CA ILE A 342 27.39 -13.19 -5.32
C ILE A 342 28.59 -12.39 -5.83
N ALA A 343 29.78 -12.63 -5.29
CA ALA A 343 30.98 -11.89 -5.65
C ALA A 343 32.03 -12.79 -6.30
N GLY A 344 32.93 -12.19 -7.09
CA GLY A 344 34.13 -12.86 -7.59
C GLY A 344 33.88 -13.85 -8.73
N LEU A 345 32.85 -13.62 -9.54
CA LEU A 345 32.57 -14.45 -10.71
C LEU A 345 33.69 -14.27 -11.75
N SER A 346 34.36 -15.35 -12.15
CA SER A 346 35.39 -15.35 -13.18
C SER A 346 34.96 -16.07 -14.46
N GLU A 347 35.73 -15.90 -15.53
CA GLU A 347 35.43 -16.54 -16.81
C GLU A 347 35.38 -18.07 -16.66
N ASN A 348 34.30 -18.68 -17.14
CA ASN A 348 33.97 -20.12 -17.02
C ASN A 348 33.69 -20.62 -15.58
N ALA A 349 33.68 -19.75 -14.57
CA ALA A 349 33.18 -20.12 -13.25
C ALA A 349 31.64 -20.23 -13.27
N GLY A 350 31.12 -21.27 -12.63
CA GLY A 350 29.70 -21.44 -12.37
C GLY A 350 29.41 -21.19 -10.89
N PHE A 351 28.32 -20.49 -10.61
CA PHE A 351 27.76 -20.39 -9.28
C PHE A 351 26.35 -20.97 -9.28
N SER A 352 25.98 -21.68 -8.23
CA SER A 352 24.64 -22.20 -8.04
C SER A 352 24.09 -21.68 -6.71
N LEU A 353 22.86 -21.18 -6.76
CA LEU A 353 22.12 -20.71 -5.59
C LEU A 353 20.76 -21.37 -5.58
N THR A 354 20.35 -21.84 -4.42
CA THR A 354 18.99 -22.30 -4.18
C THR A 354 18.28 -21.27 -3.32
N GLU A 355 17.13 -20.78 -3.79
CA GLU A 355 16.26 -19.86 -3.06
C GLU A 355 14.83 -20.40 -3.08
N ALA A 356 14.14 -20.32 -1.93
CA ALA A 356 12.71 -20.55 -1.86
C ALA A 356 11.96 -19.22 -2.11
N PHE A 357 10.87 -19.25 -2.85
CA PHE A 357 10.04 -18.07 -3.10
C PHE A 357 8.63 -18.33 -2.58
N LYS A 358 8.08 -17.30 -1.93
CA LYS A 358 6.63 -17.16 -1.72
C LYS A 358 5.99 -16.58 -2.98
N ASP A 359 4.68 -16.71 -3.10
CA ASP A 359 3.95 -16.06 -4.20
C ASP A 359 4.13 -14.55 -4.11
N TRP A 360 4.35 -13.90 -5.26
CA TRP A 360 4.54 -12.45 -5.39
C TRP A 360 5.59 -11.87 -4.42
N GLN A 361 6.69 -12.60 -4.24
CA GLN A 361 7.86 -12.20 -3.48
C GLN A 361 8.99 -11.73 -4.41
N THR A 362 9.62 -10.59 -4.10
CA THR A 362 10.83 -10.15 -4.83
C THR A 362 12.10 -10.51 -4.09
N LYS A 363 13.10 -11.04 -4.82
CA LYS A 363 14.48 -11.17 -4.33
C LYS A 363 15.44 -10.42 -5.23
N TRP A 364 16.27 -9.57 -4.64
CA TRP A 364 17.28 -8.78 -5.35
C TRP A 364 18.64 -9.44 -5.18
N ILE A 365 19.06 -10.21 -6.18
CA ILE A 365 20.36 -10.90 -6.19
C ILE A 365 21.37 -10.02 -6.93
N TRP A 366 22.39 -9.55 -6.23
CA TRP A 366 23.47 -8.74 -6.78
C TRP A 366 24.64 -9.62 -7.17
N ILE A 367 25.17 -9.41 -8.37
CA ILE A 367 26.40 -10.08 -8.84
C ILE A 367 27.47 -9.00 -8.96
N THR A 368 28.48 -9.06 -8.10
CA THR A 368 29.55 -8.06 -7.98
C THR A 368 30.91 -8.67 -8.31
N ASP A 369 31.91 -7.82 -8.50
CA ASP A 369 33.31 -8.21 -8.71
C ASP A 369 33.51 -9.23 -9.84
N ILE A 370 32.73 -9.05 -10.91
CA ILE A 370 32.86 -9.88 -12.12
C ILE A 370 34.23 -9.60 -12.75
N SER A 371 35.07 -10.63 -12.81
CA SER A 371 36.42 -10.54 -13.36
C SER A 371 36.36 -10.33 -14.88
N ARG A 372 37.34 -9.62 -15.43
CA ARG A 372 37.49 -9.49 -16.88
C ARG A 372 37.75 -10.87 -17.50
N GLY A 373 36.97 -11.20 -18.51
CA GLY A 373 37.14 -12.39 -19.35
C GLY A 373 37.24 -12.01 -20.83
N THR A 374 37.37 -13.03 -21.67
CA THR A 374 37.30 -12.93 -23.14
C THR A 374 35.86 -13.06 -23.67
N LYS A 375 34.95 -13.60 -22.85
CA LYS A 375 33.51 -13.73 -23.10
C LYS A 375 32.74 -12.53 -22.55
N ASN A 376 31.73 -12.08 -23.29
CA ASN A 376 30.84 -10.98 -22.89
C ASN A 376 29.41 -11.43 -22.58
N THR A 377 29.28 -12.65 -22.06
CA THR A 377 27.97 -13.24 -21.78
C THR A 377 27.94 -13.70 -20.33
N LEU A 378 27.02 -13.14 -19.56
CA LEU A 378 26.60 -13.75 -18.29
C LEU A 378 25.45 -14.69 -18.58
N LYS A 379 25.64 -15.98 -18.28
CA LYS A 379 24.59 -16.99 -18.43
C LYS A 379 23.92 -17.22 -17.08
N ILE A 380 22.63 -16.98 -17.02
CA ILE A 380 21.82 -17.27 -15.84
C ILE A 380 20.81 -18.34 -16.25
N ASN A 381 20.83 -19.47 -15.53
CA ASN A 381 19.88 -20.56 -15.70
C ASN A 381 18.99 -20.61 -14.46
N PHE A 382 17.70 -20.77 -14.67
CA PHE A 382 16.73 -21.04 -13.61
C PHE A 382 16.23 -22.47 -13.79
N SER A 383 15.96 -23.15 -12.68
CA SER A 383 15.34 -24.47 -12.65
C SER A 383 14.40 -24.55 -11.45
N GLY A 384 13.20 -25.08 -11.61
CA GLY A 384 12.25 -25.21 -10.50
C GLY A 384 11.01 -26.02 -10.88
N GLU A 385 10.16 -26.31 -9.90
CA GLU A 385 8.93 -27.10 -10.14
C GLU A 385 7.85 -26.33 -10.93
N LYS A 386 7.90 -25.00 -10.88
CA LYS A 386 6.89 -24.08 -11.41
C LYS A 386 7.53 -22.99 -12.30
N GLU A 387 8.33 -23.39 -13.28
CA GLU A 387 9.17 -22.49 -14.09
C GLU A 387 8.39 -21.41 -14.84
N ASP A 388 7.17 -21.72 -15.32
CA ASP A 388 6.33 -20.77 -16.07
C ASP A 388 5.81 -19.60 -15.21
N PHE A 389 5.94 -19.69 -13.89
CA PHE A 389 5.56 -18.65 -12.93
C PHE A 389 6.72 -17.71 -12.59
N PHE A 390 7.96 -18.07 -12.93
CA PHE A 390 9.09 -17.21 -12.64
C PHE A 390 9.14 -16.02 -13.60
N ARG A 391 9.41 -14.84 -13.04
CA ARG A 391 9.55 -13.59 -13.77
C ARG A 391 10.84 -12.95 -13.28
N GLY A 392 11.67 -12.50 -14.22
CA GLY A 392 12.98 -11.95 -13.89
C GLY A 392 13.31 -10.72 -14.72
N THR A 393 14.06 -9.81 -14.11
CA THR A 393 14.64 -8.65 -14.78
C THR A 393 16.10 -8.54 -14.35
N VAL A 394 16.98 -8.30 -15.32
CA VAL A 394 18.40 -8.02 -15.10
C VAL A 394 18.61 -6.52 -15.18
N ILE A 395 19.24 -5.95 -14.15
CA ILE A 395 19.68 -4.57 -14.11
C ILE A 395 21.20 -4.56 -14.17
N SER A 396 21.75 -3.99 -15.24
CA SER A 396 23.20 -3.89 -15.46
C SER A 396 23.68 -2.49 -15.07
N PHE A 397 24.70 -2.43 -14.21
CA PHE A 397 25.39 -1.20 -13.83
C PHE A 397 26.78 -1.21 -14.46
N TYR A 398 27.02 -0.27 -15.39
CA TYR A 398 28.28 -0.17 -16.11
C TYR A 398 29.27 0.78 -15.41
N GLN A 399 30.56 0.55 -15.62
CA GLN A 399 31.63 1.39 -15.03
C GLN A 399 31.60 2.85 -15.49
N ASP A 400 30.99 3.12 -16.65
CA ASP A 400 30.79 4.47 -17.20
C ASP A 400 29.54 5.17 -16.62
N GLY A 401 28.86 4.56 -15.64
CA GLY A 401 27.65 5.07 -15.01
C GLY A 401 26.37 4.76 -15.79
N ARG A 402 26.46 4.16 -16.99
CA ARG A 402 25.27 3.73 -17.72
C ARG A 402 24.56 2.63 -16.94
N ARG A 403 23.23 2.63 -17.03
CA ARG A 403 22.36 1.58 -16.50
C ARG A 403 21.50 1.01 -17.61
N GLU A 404 21.15 -0.26 -17.50
CA GLU A 404 20.32 -0.94 -18.48
C GLU A 404 19.43 -1.98 -17.80
N VAL A 405 18.16 -2.00 -18.18
CA VAL A 405 17.17 -2.95 -17.67
C VAL A 405 16.75 -3.88 -18.79
N ARG A 406 16.88 -5.20 -18.58
CA ARG A 406 16.47 -6.22 -19.54
C ARG A 406 15.56 -7.23 -18.86
N ARG A 407 14.38 -7.46 -19.42
CA ARG A 407 13.51 -8.56 -18.98
C ARG A 407 14.12 -9.89 -19.38
N ILE A 408 14.02 -10.86 -18.48
CA ILE A 408 14.28 -12.26 -18.80
C ILE A 408 13.01 -12.77 -19.46
N LEU A 409 12.98 -12.75 -20.80
CA LEU A 409 11.93 -13.40 -21.57
C LEU A 409 12.20 -14.91 -21.53
N GLY A 410 11.22 -15.70 -21.10
CA GLY A 410 11.28 -17.15 -21.24
C GLY A 410 11.36 -17.50 -22.72
N VAL A 411 12.50 -18.02 -23.19
CA VAL A 411 12.63 -18.51 -24.57
C VAL A 411 12.63 -20.03 -24.57
N VAL A 412 11.72 -20.55 -25.41
CA VAL A 412 11.44 -21.91 -25.88
C VAL A 412 12.64 -22.88 -25.84
N PRO A 413 12.44 -24.15 -25.43
CA PRO A 413 13.49 -25.15 -25.38
C PRO A 413 14.12 -25.38 -26.75
N GLU A 414 15.44 -25.25 -26.87
CA GLU A 414 16.19 -25.99 -27.88
C GLU A 414 15.93 -27.48 -27.63
N THR A 415 15.48 -28.18 -28.67
CA THR A 415 15.13 -29.60 -28.68
C THR A 415 16.08 -30.45 -27.84
N CYS A 416 15.61 -30.93 -26.69
CA CYS A 416 16.32 -31.92 -25.88
C CYS A 416 15.93 -33.33 -26.36
N PRO A 417 16.86 -34.28 -26.53
CA PRO A 417 16.54 -35.66 -26.90
C PRO A 417 15.61 -36.30 -25.84
N PRO A 418 14.75 -37.26 -26.23
CA PRO A 418 13.81 -37.87 -25.29
C PRO A 418 14.58 -38.62 -24.20
N GLY A 419 14.55 -38.14 -22.95
CA GLY A 419 15.11 -38.89 -21.82
C GLY A 419 15.45 -38.15 -20.52
N ARG A 420 15.44 -36.81 -20.43
CA ARG A 420 15.61 -36.10 -19.16
C ARG A 420 14.66 -34.90 -19.06
N LEU A 421 13.77 -34.94 -18.07
CA LEU A 421 12.83 -33.86 -17.75
C LEU A 421 13.57 -32.76 -16.98
N GLY A 422 13.89 -31.68 -17.69
CA GLY A 422 14.35 -30.40 -17.15
C GLY A 422 14.48 -29.45 -18.34
N ARG A 423 13.65 -28.41 -18.40
CA ARG A 423 13.77 -27.39 -19.44
C ARG A 423 14.81 -26.36 -18.98
N HIS A 424 15.70 -25.96 -19.88
CA HIS A 424 16.76 -24.99 -19.59
C HIS A 424 16.40 -23.66 -20.26
N TYR A 425 16.34 -22.58 -19.48
CA TYR A 425 16.21 -21.23 -20.02
C TYR A 425 17.55 -20.52 -20.00
N ASN A 426 17.97 -20.00 -21.15
CA ASN A 426 19.15 -19.15 -21.28
C ASN A 426 18.71 -17.68 -21.28
N ALA A 427 18.91 -16.96 -20.17
CA ALA A 427 18.94 -15.50 -20.26
C ALA A 427 20.30 -15.09 -20.86
N LEU A 428 20.35 -14.84 -22.17
CA LEU A 428 21.54 -14.28 -22.82
C LEU A 428 21.55 -12.76 -22.63
N GLY A 429 22.14 -12.31 -21.54
CA GLY A 429 22.60 -10.92 -21.42
C GLY A 429 23.89 -10.76 -22.21
N THR A 430 23.83 -10.14 -23.39
CA THR A 430 25.03 -9.65 -24.07
C THR A 430 25.52 -8.40 -23.34
N LEU A 431 26.62 -8.52 -22.59
CA LEU A 431 27.37 -7.35 -22.16
C LEU A 431 28.03 -6.75 -23.41
N PRO A 432 27.98 -5.43 -23.65
CA PRO A 432 28.71 -4.81 -24.74
C PRO A 432 30.20 -5.12 -24.60
N LYS A 433 30.86 -5.39 -25.74
CA LYS A 433 32.30 -5.25 -25.85
C LYS A 433 32.64 -3.81 -25.44
N LYS A 434 33.60 -3.64 -24.53
CA LYS A 434 34.29 -2.35 -24.46
C LYS A 434 34.98 -2.07 -25.78
#